data_AF-A0A514LHQ5-F1
#
_entry.id   AF-A0A514LHQ5-F1
#
_cell.length_a   1.000
_cell.length_b   1.000
_cell.length_c   1.000
_cell.angle_alpha   90.00
_cell.angle_beta   90.00
_cell.angle_gamma   90.00
#
_symmetry.space_group_name_H-M   'P 1'
#
loop_
_entity.id
_entity.type
_entity.pdbx_description
1 polymer ?
#
loop_
_entity_poly.entity_id
_entity_poly.type
_entity_poly.pdbx_seq_one_letter_code
_entity_poly.pdbx_strand_id
1 'polypeptide(L)'
;MLHLQEVLPMMSKMYLSRTVDSFLKGVKLSHEEEMRDIIIKNIDEFKNTERVKRNLNFRTTERDVTLLNRLILKCLLSSENYILTDKQIHEKVFALQSQILMDSKDESYITAKIDPMSNRIYTAVLNTAWKKDEALNAHEINILYTLRDELDLSIRDHYLMESKIGRFPQKGNKLHSARHIDQALKDLQLRGIVLRFKSDETYYVIPNDIVRVVRYEMGEELRSESFNQLLNNLNVSQLRSILTSMNINASGKKENLIERTLKYDIRPSQVLAHFNNPELTQLLRTLEGVNVSGTKEEKIKNIIDYYENVTVRVDSDPTDGRSVYYDFFEELASRNYKVLRTNKVIDKDANVEKYFEEATRYLFEKKLGLQLEDMPGSKHADGKIKLNAKTSVLWDNKSTEQPYTFPEDHVEQFLGYIRSEKTKVSMFLIIAYEFTAESINQAQKLKVFSEDDVGVALIRAEDLKFVAENWRDYSGQKNPSFDLQVFNLTQVLDRKLLSNRMDWIMK
;
A
#
# COMPACT_ATOMS: atom_id res chain seq x y z
N MET A 1 1.04 3.36 4.85
CA MET A 1 1.29 1.95 4.43
C MET A 1 2.80 1.72 4.48
N LEU A 2 3.27 0.62 5.08
CA LEU A 2 4.70 0.41 5.31
C LEU A 2 5.41 -0.23 4.11
N HIS A 3 6.45 0.41 3.62
CA HIS A 3 7.43 -0.11 2.67
C HIS A 3 8.51 -0.94 3.38
N LEU A 4 9.17 -1.84 2.64
CA LEU A 4 10.25 -2.69 3.12
C LEU A 4 11.31 -1.86 3.86
N GLN A 5 11.75 -0.74 3.28
CA GLN A 5 12.79 0.12 3.85
C GLN A 5 12.41 0.68 5.23
N GLU A 6 11.13 0.92 5.47
CA GLU A 6 10.62 1.41 6.76
C GLU A 6 10.60 0.30 7.82
N VAL A 7 10.43 -0.94 7.38
CA VAL A 7 10.37 -2.11 8.27
C VAL A 7 11.76 -2.58 8.69
N LEU A 8 12.77 -2.49 7.81
CA LEU A 8 14.12 -3.03 8.04
C LEU A 8 14.81 -2.59 9.35
N PRO A 9 14.75 -1.32 9.78
CA PRO A 9 15.36 -0.89 11.05
C PRO A 9 14.76 -1.61 12.26
N MET A 10 13.47 -1.98 12.19
CA MET A 10 12.73 -2.64 13.28
C MET A 10 12.85 -4.17 13.26
N MET A 11 13.60 -4.73 12.31
CA MET A 11 13.78 -6.17 12.18
C MET A 11 15.00 -6.65 12.95
N SER A 12 14.83 -7.72 13.73
CA SER A 12 15.95 -8.46 14.33
C SER A 12 16.77 -9.19 13.26
N LYS A 13 18.03 -9.50 13.57
CA LYS A 13 18.91 -10.35 12.74
C LYS A 13 18.23 -11.60 12.19
N MET A 14 17.43 -12.29 13.00
CA MET A 14 16.75 -13.51 12.56
C MET A 14 15.76 -13.22 11.42
N TYR A 15 15.02 -12.11 11.47
CA TYR A 15 14.06 -11.75 10.43
C TYR A 15 14.77 -11.18 9.20
N LEU A 16 15.81 -10.37 9.40
CA LEU A 16 16.66 -9.89 8.31
C LEU A 16 17.24 -11.04 7.51
N SER A 17 17.77 -12.07 8.17
CA SER A 17 18.29 -13.28 7.52
C SER A 17 17.22 -13.96 6.67
N ARG A 18 15.99 -14.14 7.20
CA ARG A 18 14.88 -14.76 6.43
C ARG A 18 14.53 -13.94 5.20
N THR A 19 14.54 -12.61 5.33
CA THR A 19 14.28 -11.71 4.21
C THR A 19 15.37 -11.82 3.16
N VAL A 20 16.65 -11.76 3.53
CA VAL A 20 17.78 -11.97 2.58
C VAL A 20 17.63 -13.31 1.86
N ASP A 21 17.43 -14.41 2.59
CA ASP A 21 17.34 -15.75 2.02
C ASP A 21 16.16 -15.92 1.04
N SER A 22 15.12 -15.10 1.17
CA SER A 22 13.91 -15.18 0.35
C SER A 22 14.08 -14.70 -1.10
N PHE A 23 15.14 -13.92 -1.39
CA PHE A 23 15.44 -13.44 -2.75
C PHE A 23 16.92 -13.49 -3.12
N LEU A 24 17.85 -13.48 -2.16
CA LEU A 24 19.30 -13.60 -2.38
C LEU A 24 19.82 -14.95 -1.87
N LYS A 25 19.63 -16.02 -2.65
CA LYS A 25 20.04 -17.37 -2.24
C LYS A 25 21.56 -17.48 -2.08
N GLY A 26 21.99 -18.05 -0.95
CA GLY A 26 23.40 -18.40 -0.70
C GLY A 26 24.26 -17.26 -0.14
N VAL A 27 23.66 -16.09 0.11
CA VAL A 27 24.33 -14.95 0.72
C VAL A 27 24.34 -15.12 2.25
N LYS A 28 25.50 -15.45 2.81
CA LYS A 28 25.68 -15.56 4.27
C LYS A 28 26.25 -14.25 4.82
N LEU A 29 25.41 -13.50 5.52
CA LEU A 29 25.82 -12.30 6.23
C LEU A 29 25.76 -12.51 7.74
N SER A 30 26.70 -11.90 8.46
CA SER A 30 26.78 -12.02 9.92
C SER A 30 26.32 -10.77 10.66
N HIS A 31 26.33 -9.60 10.01
CA HIS A 31 26.00 -8.33 10.64
C HIS A 31 24.65 -7.79 10.14
N GLU A 32 23.84 -7.23 11.05
CA GLU A 32 22.52 -6.71 10.71
C GLU A 32 22.58 -5.54 9.72
N GLU A 33 23.55 -4.62 9.88
CA GLU A 33 23.75 -3.48 8.98
C GLU A 33 24.06 -3.92 7.55
N GLU A 34 24.91 -4.93 7.38
CA GLU A 34 25.20 -5.52 6.06
C GLU A 34 23.95 -6.15 5.45
N MET A 35 23.11 -6.82 6.26
CA MET A 35 21.84 -7.39 5.80
C MET A 35 20.87 -6.29 5.37
N ARG A 36 20.74 -5.21 6.14
CA ARG A 36 19.88 -4.07 5.78
C ARG A 36 20.36 -3.45 4.47
N ASP A 37 21.65 -3.20 4.34
CA ASP A 37 22.25 -2.60 3.15
C ASP A 37 22.09 -3.47 1.91
N ILE A 38 22.27 -4.79 2.02
CA ILE A 38 22.10 -5.67 0.86
C ILE A 38 20.64 -5.75 0.43
N ILE A 39 19.70 -5.73 1.38
CA ILE A 39 18.28 -5.74 1.06
C ILE A 39 17.89 -4.45 0.33
N ILE A 40 18.37 -3.29 0.82
CA ILE A 40 18.09 -1.99 0.18
C ILE A 40 18.67 -1.95 -1.23
N LYS A 41 19.91 -2.40 -1.42
CA LYS A 41 20.56 -2.43 -2.75
C LYS A 41 19.87 -3.32 -3.77
N ASN A 42 19.16 -4.36 -3.31
CA ASN A 42 18.48 -5.33 -4.15
C ASN A 42 16.95 -5.24 -4.00
N ILE A 43 16.44 -4.05 -3.67
CA ILE A 43 15.02 -3.86 -3.42
C ILE A 43 14.19 -4.21 -4.66
N ASP A 44 14.66 -3.92 -5.87
CA ASP A 44 13.95 -4.23 -7.12
C ASP A 44 13.76 -5.73 -7.32
N GLU A 45 14.71 -6.55 -6.89
CA GLU A 45 14.57 -8.00 -6.90
C GLU A 45 13.51 -8.46 -5.88
N PHE A 46 13.47 -7.83 -4.70
CA PHE A 46 12.40 -8.09 -3.73
C PHE A 46 11.02 -7.72 -4.29
N LYS A 47 10.87 -6.57 -4.97
CA LYS A 47 9.59 -6.13 -5.55
C LYS A 47 9.20 -6.87 -6.83
N ASN A 48 10.11 -7.65 -7.42
CA ASN A 48 9.90 -8.31 -8.70
C ASN A 48 8.62 -9.16 -8.72
N THR A 49 7.71 -8.84 -9.65
CA THR A 49 6.40 -9.49 -9.79
C THR A 49 6.49 -11.01 -9.95
N GLU A 50 7.40 -11.50 -10.80
CA GLU A 50 7.54 -12.93 -11.07
C GLU A 50 8.09 -13.70 -9.87
N ARG A 51 8.98 -13.06 -9.07
CA ARG A 51 9.41 -13.60 -7.78
C ARG A 51 8.22 -13.76 -6.83
N VAL A 52 7.42 -12.70 -6.66
CA VAL A 52 6.27 -12.70 -5.75
C VAL A 52 5.27 -13.79 -6.17
N LYS A 53 4.92 -13.87 -7.45
CA LYS A 53 4.06 -14.94 -8.01
C LYS A 53 4.59 -16.34 -7.71
N ARG A 54 5.88 -16.57 -7.99
CA ARG A 54 6.54 -17.85 -7.71
C ARG A 54 6.50 -18.20 -6.23
N ASN A 55 6.69 -17.22 -5.35
CA ASN A 55 6.73 -17.43 -3.91
C ASN A 55 5.33 -17.63 -3.30
N LEU A 56 4.27 -17.13 -3.95
CA LEU A 56 2.86 -17.41 -3.64
C LEU A 56 2.37 -18.78 -4.16
N ASN A 57 3.19 -19.49 -4.95
CA ASN A 57 2.88 -20.85 -5.37
C ASN A 57 3.13 -21.84 -4.22
N PHE A 58 2.04 -22.31 -3.62
CA PHE A 58 2.08 -23.25 -2.49
C PHE A 58 1.92 -24.72 -2.90
N ARG A 59 1.90 -25.07 -4.19
CA ARG A 59 1.57 -26.42 -4.68
C ARG A 59 2.43 -27.56 -4.11
N THR A 60 3.67 -27.26 -3.74
CA THR A 60 4.63 -28.24 -3.17
C THR A 60 4.71 -28.17 -1.63
N THR A 61 3.93 -27.30 -1.01
CA THR A 61 3.95 -27.06 0.44
C THR A 61 2.97 -28.00 1.10
N GLU A 62 3.23 -28.38 2.35
CA GLU A 62 2.28 -29.15 3.14
C GLU A 62 0.90 -28.46 3.15
N ARG A 63 -0.17 -29.25 3.10
CA ARG A 63 -1.54 -28.77 2.92
C ARG A 63 -1.98 -27.82 4.04
N ASP A 64 -1.68 -28.13 5.30
CA ASP A 64 -2.07 -27.29 6.44
C ASP A 64 -1.34 -25.95 6.43
N VAL A 65 -0.04 -25.95 6.07
CA VAL A 65 0.74 -24.73 5.87
C VAL A 65 0.18 -23.93 4.69
N THR A 66 -0.16 -24.57 3.58
CA THR A 66 -0.76 -23.92 2.40
C THR A 66 -2.08 -23.22 2.74
N LEU A 67 -2.96 -23.93 3.46
CA LEU A 67 -4.25 -23.40 3.90
C LEU A 67 -4.03 -22.19 4.82
N LEU A 68 -3.19 -22.34 5.85
CA LEU A 68 -2.91 -21.26 6.79
C LEU A 68 -2.25 -20.06 6.13
N ASN A 69 -1.32 -20.26 5.19
CA ASN A 69 -0.70 -19.20 4.42
C ASN A 69 -1.78 -18.35 3.73
N ARG A 70 -2.74 -19.00 3.07
CA ARG A 70 -3.83 -18.30 2.38
C ARG A 70 -4.74 -17.54 3.36
N LEU A 71 -5.09 -18.15 4.49
CA LEU A 71 -5.92 -17.49 5.51
C LEU A 71 -5.21 -16.28 6.14
N ILE A 72 -3.92 -16.42 6.46
CA ILE A 72 -3.09 -15.33 6.99
C ILE A 72 -3.03 -14.17 5.99
N LEU A 73 -2.74 -14.46 4.72
CA LEU A 73 -2.68 -13.45 3.68
C LEU A 73 -4.04 -12.75 3.50
N LYS A 74 -5.16 -13.48 3.54
CA LYS A 74 -6.50 -12.88 3.52
C LYS A 74 -6.72 -11.95 4.73
N CYS A 75 -6.35 -12.38 5.94
CA CYS A 75 -6.47 -11.54 7.13
C CYS A 75 -5.64 -10.24 7.05
N LEU A 76 -4.42 -10.31 6.52
CA LEU A 76 -3.55 -9.14 6.31
C LEU A 76 -4.10 -8.23 5.20
N LEU A 77 -4.51 -8.78 4.05
CA LEU A 77 -5.05 -7.99 2.94
C LEU A 77 -6.35 -7.23 3.29
N SER A 78 -7.14 -7.79 4.21
CA SER A 78 -8.35 -7.15 4.76
C SER A 78 -8.09 -6.27 5.98
N SER A 79 -6.84 -6.09 6.41
CA SER A 79 -6.48 -5.20 7.52
C SER A 79 -6.01 -3.85 7.01
N GLU A 80 -6.26 -2.81 7.81
CA GLU A 80 -5.72 -1.48 7.54
C GLU A 80 -4.19 -1.53 7.47
N ASN A 81 -3.61 -0.84 6.47
CA ASN A 81 -2.17 -0.83 6.20
C ASN A 81 -1.51 -2.21 6.01
N TYR A 82 -2.31 -3.28 5.86
CA TYR A 82 -1.86 -4.67 5.70
C TYR A 82 -1.01 -5.18 6.86
N ILE A 83 -1.24 -4.65 8.05
CA ILE A 83 -0.48 -4.92 9.27
C ILE A 83 -1.39 -5.44 10.37
N LEU A 84 -0.90 -6.46 11.09
CA LEU A 84 -1.57 -7.00 12.28
C LEU A 84 -0.54 -7.30 13.36
N THR A 85 -0.94 -7.15 14.62
CA THR A 85 -0.16 -7.66 15.75
C THR A 85 -0.18 -9.19 15.79
N ASP A 86 0.78 -9.79 16.49
CA ASP A 86 0.83 -11.24 16.71
C ASP A 86 -0.45 -11.77 17.37
N LYS A 87 -1.06 -11.02 18.29
CA LYS A 87 -2.34 -11.39 18.87
C LYS A 87 -3.47 -11.32 17.85
N GLN A 88 -3.57 -10.21 17.11
CA GLN A 88 -4.64 -9.98 16.15
C GLN A 88 -4.63 -10.99 14.99
N ILE A 89 -3.44 -11.39 14.50
CA ILE A 89 -3.33 -12.34 13.39
C ILE A 89 -3.87 -13.71 13.80
N HIS A 90 -3.55 -14.17 15.00
CA HIS A 90 -4.09 -15.40 15.56
C HIS A 90 -5.60 -15.32 15.69
N GLU A 91 -6.12 -14.29 16.36
CA GLU A 91 -7.56 -14.09 16.56
C GLU A 91 -8.33 -14.05 15.24
N LYS A 92 -7.85 -13.30 14.23
CA LYS A 92 -8.49 -13.19 12.92
C LYS A 92 -8.45 -14.50 12.13
N VAL A 93 -7.35 -15.25 12.17
CA VAL A 93 -7.26 -16.57 11.50
C VAL A 93 -8.20 -17.57 12.16
N PHE A 94 -8.27 -17.60 13.49
CA PHE A 94 -9.22 -18.43 14.23
C PHE A 94 -10.67 -18.08 13.90
N ALA A 95 -11.00 -16.79 13.91
CA ALA A 95 -12.32 -16.30 13.56
C ALA A 95 -12.71 -16.70 12.13
N LEU A 96 -11.78 -16.56 11.17
CA LEU A 96 -12.03 -16.92 9.78
C LEU A 96 -12.28 -18.43 9.59
N GLN A 97 -11.51 -19.30 10.25
CA GLN A 97 -11.76 -20.75 10.23
C GLN A 97 -13.13 -21.08 10.83
N SER A 98 -13.44 -20.48 11.98
CA SER A 98 -14.71 -20.69 12.68
C SER A 98 -15.89 -20.22 11.84
N GLN A 99 -15.74 -19.10 11.15
CA GLN A 99 -16.74 -18.54 10.24
C GLN A 99 -17.00 -19.49 9.07
N ILE A 100 -15.96 -20.01 8.40
CA ILE A 100 -16.11 -21.00 7.32
C ILE A 100 -16.84 -22.26 7.82
N LEU A 101 -16.51 -22.75 9.01
CA LEU A 101 -17.20 -23.89 9.60
C LEU A 101 -18.68 -23.60 9.88
N MET A 102 -19.00 -22.41 10.37
CA MET A 102 -20.37 -21.99 10.61
C MET A 102 -21.15 -21.88 9.28
N ASP A 103 -20.58 -21.22 8.29
CA ASP A 103 -21.18 -21.05 6.96
C ASP A 103 -21.37 -22.40 6.24
N SER A 104 -20.46 -23.36 6.45
CA SER A 104 -20.59 -24.70 5.85
C SER A 104 -21.79 -25.50 6.36
N LYS A 105 -22.32 -25.15 7.54
CA LYS A 105 -23.52 -25.77 8.14
C LYS A 105 -24.81 -25.06 7.72
N ASP A 106 -24.70 -23.88 7.13
CA ASP A 106 -25.84 -23.12 6.64
C ASP A 106 -26.17 -23.57 5.21
N GLU A 107 -27.15 -24.48 5.07
CA GLU A 107 -27.56 -24.98 3.76
C GLU A 107 -28.10 -23.87 2.83
N SER A 108 -28.67 -22.80 3.39
CA SER A 108 -29.12 -21.66 2.61
C SER A 108 -27.94 -20.88 2.02
N TYR A 109 -26.88 -20.71 2.81
CA TYR A 109 -25.63 -20.09 2.36
C TYR A 109 -25.00 -20.89 1.22
N ILE A 110 -24.88 -22.21 1.39
CA ILE A 110 -24.24 -23.10 0.40
C ILE A 110 -25.02 -23.13 -0.90
N THR A 111 -26.34 -23.31 -0.83
CA THR A 111 -27.20 -23.41 -2.02
C THR A 111 -27.22 -22.10 -2.82
N ALA A 112 -27.11 -20.95 -2.13
CA ALA A 112 -27.04 -19.65 -2.79
C ALA A 112 -25.67 -19.39 -3.43
N LYS A 113 -24.58 -19.89 -2.84
CA LYS A 113 -23.22 -19.59 -3.31
C LYS A 113 -22.68 -20.57 -4.34
N ILE A 114 -23.00 -21.85 -4.22
CA ILE A 114 -22.42 -22.93 -5.02
C ILE A 114 -23.50 -23.56 -5.88
N ASP A 115 -23.31 -23.54 -7.20
CA ASP A 115 -24.19 -24.20 -8.15
C ASP A 115 -24.39 -25.71 -7.79
N PRO A 116 -25.64 -26.23 -7.78
CA PRO A 116 -25.91 -27.61 -7.38
C PRO A 116 -25.13 -28.67 -8.16
N MET A 117 -24.90 -28.47 -9.47
CA MET A 117 -24.16 -29.43 -10.30
C MET A 117 -22.68 -29.42 -9.94
N SER A 118 -22.10 -28.24 -9.80
CA SER A 118 -20.72 -28.00 -9.39
C SER A 118 -20.45 -28.57 -7.99
N ASN A 119 -21.36 -28.31 -7.04
CA ASN A 119 -21.32 -28.88 -5.70
C ASN A 119 -21.31 -30.43 -5.74
N ARG A 120 -22.20 -31.04 -6.53
CA ARG A 120 -22.29 -32.50 -6.66
C ARG A 120 -21.01 -33.11 -7.24
N ILE A 121 -20.51 -32.55 -8.34
CA ILE A 121 -19.30 -33.06 -9.04
C ILE A 121 -18.08 -32.90 -8.13
N TYR A 122 -17.86 -31.69 -7.61
CA TYR A 122 -16.68 -31.38 -6.82
C TYR A 122 -16.65 -32.17 -5.50
N THR A 123 -17.78 -32.27 -4.80
CA THR A 123 -17.88 -33.06 -3.55
C THR A 123 -17.58 -34.54 -3.79
N ALA A 124 -17.98 -35.13 -4.92
CA ALA A 124 -17.68 -36.52 -5.24
C ALA A 124 -16.17 -36.74 -5.45
N VAL A 125 -15.50 -35.83 -6.17
CA VAL A 125 -14.04 -35.89 -6.38
C VAL A 125 -13.29 -35.65 -5.08
N LEU A 126 -13.72 -34.68 -4.28
CA LEU A 126 -13.12 -34.36 -2.99
C LEU A 126 -13.21 -35.54 -2.01
N ASN A 127 -14.37 -36.19 -1.90
CA ASN A 127 -14.52 -37.41 -1.11
C ASN A 127 -13.60 -38.54 -1.60
N THR A 128 -13.42 -38.67 -2.92
CA THR A 128 -12.54 -39.68 -3.51
C THR A 128 -11.08 -39.40 -3.19
N ALA A 129 -10.65 -38.15 -3.32
CA ALA A 129 -9.29 -37.72 -2.99
C ALA A 129 -8.94 -38.00 -1.51
N TRP A 130 -9.90 -37.77 -0.60
CA TRP A 130 -9.73 -38.02 0.83
C TRP A 130 -9.99 -39.48 1.28
N LYS A 131 -10.28 -40.40 0.34
CA LYS A 131 -10.67 -41.78 0.65
C LYS A 131 -9.48 -42.68 1.01
N LYS A 132 -8.34 -42.48 0.33
CA LYS A 132 -7.21 -43.42 0.37
C LYS A 132 -6.18 -43.05 1.43
N ASP A 133 -5.86 -41.76 1.55
CA ASP A 133 -4.78 -41.26 2.38
C ASP A 133 -5.28 -40.20 3.39
N GLU A 134 -4.54 -40.02 4.49
CA GLU A 134 -4.78 -38.94 5.45
C GLU A 134 -4.25 -37.57 4.97
N ALA A 135 -3.59 -37.55 3.81
CA ALA A 135 -3.05 -36.36 3.17
C ALA A 135 -3.19 -36.47 1.64
N LEU A 136 -3.37 -35.32 0.98
CA LEU A 136 -3.41 -35.22 -0.47
C LEU A 136 -2.00 -35.13 -1.04
N ASN A 137 -1.69 -35.91 -2.07
CA ASN A 137 -0.43 -35.77 -2.79
C ASN A 137 -0.47 -34.62 -3.82
N ALA A 138 0.69 -34.25 -4.37
CA ALA A 138 0.81 -33.12 -5.30
C ALA A 138 -0.06 -33.28 -6.57
N HIS A 139 -0.29 -34.50 -7.08
CA HIS A 139 -1.13 -34.72 -8.25
C HIS A 139 -2.62 -34.54 -7.92
N GLU A 140 -3.06 -35.04 -6.77
CA GLU A 140 -4.44 -34.86 -6.30
C GLU A 140 -4.76 -33.38 -6.05
N ILE A 141 -3.83 -32.64 -5.43
CA ILE A 141 -3.96 -31.19 -5.24
C ILE A 141 -4.09 -30.48 -6.60
N ASN A 142 -3.26 -30.84 -7.57
CA ASN A 142 -3.32 -30.24 -8.90
C ASN A 142 -4.66 -30.55 -9.61
N ILE A 143 -5.16 -31.78 -9.53
CA ILE A 143 -6.47 -32.16 -10.09
C ILE A 143 -7.59 -31.37 -9.43
N LEU A 144 -7.56 -31.24 -8.10
CA LEU A 144 -8.55 -30.46 -7.35
C LEU A 144 -8.50 -28.97 -7.70
N TYR A 145 -7.33 -28.41 -8.00
CA TYR A 145 -7.20 -27.03 -8.49
C TYR A 145 -7.76 -26.88 -9.90
N THR A 146 -7.37 -27.74 -10.84
CA THR A 146 -7.89 -27.69 -12.21
C THR A 146 -9.40 -27.84 -12.23
N LEU A 147 -9.96 -28.84 -11.53
CA LEU A 147 -11.40 -29.04 -11.48
C LEU A 147 -12.14 -27.87 -10.82
N ARG A 148 -11.54 -27.27 -9.79
CA ARG A 148 -12.11 -26.09 -9.14
C ARG A 148 -12.24 -24.92 -10.13
N ASP A 149 -11.17 -24.66 -10.89
CA ASP A 149 -11.14 -23.58 -11.86
C ASP A 149 -12.14 -23.82 -13.01
N GLU A 150 -12.27 -25.06 -13.50
CA GLU A 150 -13.26 -25.45 -14.53
C GLU A 150 -14.72 -25.31 -14.06
N LEU A 151 -14.97 -25.42 -12.76
CA LEU A 151 -16.31 -25.28 -12.16
C LEU A 151 -16.57 -23.86 -11.62
N ASP A 152 -15.68 -22.91 -11.88
CA ASP A 152 -15.74 -21.53 -11.36
C ASP A 152 -15.91 -21.45 -9.83
N LEU A 153 -15.26 -22.38 -9.12
CA LEU A 153 -15.31 -22.45 -7.67
C LEU A 153 -14.18 -21.63 -7.05
N SER A 154 -14.48 -20.86 -6.00
CA SER A 154 -13.44 -20.15 -5.25
C SER A 154 -12.69 -21.08 -4.30
N ILE A 155 -11.52 -20.63 -3.80
CA ILE A 155 -10.83 -21.27 -2.67
C ILE A 155 -11.76 -21.40 -1.45
N ARG A 156 -12.62 -20.40 -1.20
CA ARG A 156 -13.56 -20.40 -0.08
C ARG A 156 -14.62 -21.49 -0.27
N ASP A 157 -15.13 -21.67 -1.49
CA ASP A 157 -16.10 -22.73 -1.81
C ASP A 157 -15.49 -24.11 -1.58
N HIS A 158 -14.23 -24.30 -1.98
CA HIS A 158 -13.47 -25.51 -1.67
C HIS A 158 -13.42 -25.78 -0.15
N TYR A 159 -13.11 -24.77 0.68
CA TYR A 159 -13.09 -24.93 2.14
C TYR A 159 -14.47 -25.22 2.74
N LEU A 160 -15.53 -24.63 2.21
CA LEU A 160 -16.91 -24.91 2.62
C LEU A 160 -17.28 -26.37 2.33
N MET A 161 -16.95 -26.87 1.14
CA MET A 161 -17.18 -28.27 0.76
C MET A 161 -16.30 -29.25 1.55
N GLU A 162 -15.02 -28.92 1.80
CA GLU A 162 -14.15 -29.72 2.68
C GLU A 162 -14.67 -29.77 4.13
N SER A 163 -15.27 -28.69 4.61
CA SER A 163 -15.87 -28.64 5.96
C SER A 163 -17.04 -29.62 6.08
N LYS A 164 -17.87 -29.74 5.04
CA LYS A 164 -19.01 -30.67 5.01
C LYS A 164 -18.58 -32.14 5.09
N ILE A 165 -17.43 -32.49 4.53
CA ILE A 165 -16.89 -33.85 4.59
C ILE A 165 -15.96 -34.09 5.80
N GLY A 166 -15.88 -33.13 6.73
CA GLY A 166 -15.12 -33.28 7.97
C GLY A 166 -13.60 -33.09 7.81
N ARG A 167 -13.13 -32.39 6.77
CA ARG A 167 -11.70 -32.26 6.42
C ARG A 167 -11.13 -30.84 6.55
N PHE A 168 -11.95 -29.83 6.80
CA PHE A 168 -11.49 -28.45 7.01
C PHE A 168 -11.74 -27.96 8.44
N PRO A 169 -10.82 -27.22 9.08
CA PRO A 169 -9.50 -26.91 8.56
C PRO A 169 -8.52 -28.07 8.79
N GLN A 170 -8.81 -28.99 9.71
CA GLN A 170 -8.16 -30.29 9.85
C GLN A 170 -9.21 -31.41 9.97
N LYS A 171 -8.76 -32.67 10.00
CA LYS A 171 -9.64 -33.86 10.17
C LYS A 171 -10.56 -33.68 11.38
N GLY A 172 -11.85 -33.97 11.19
CA GLY A 172 -12.89 -33.78 12.21
C GLY A 172 -13.26 -32.31 12.44
N ASN A 173 -12.94 -31.43 11.49
CA ASN A 173 -13.16 -29.99 11.57
C ASN A 173 -12.47 -29.31 12.76
N LYS A 174 -11.34 -29.87 13.20
CA LYS A 174 -10.54 -29.31 14.29
C LYS A 174 -9.80 -28.06 13.81
N LEU A 175 -9.88 -26.98 14.57
CA LEU A 175 -9.15 -25.73 14.30
C LEU A 175 -7.64 -25.92 14.49
N HIS A 176 -6.86 -25.19 13.70
CA HIS A 176 -5.40 -25.18 13.83
C HIS A 176 -4.99 -24.49 15.14
N SER A 177 -4.08 -25.08 15.92
CA SER A 177 -3.45 -24.38 17.06
C SER A 177 -2.54 -23.21 16.65
N ALA A 178 -2.23 -22.32 17.61
CA ALA A 178 -1.27 -21.21 17.44
C ALA A 178 0.07 -21.66 16.83
N ARG A 179 0.61 -22.81 17.27
CA ARG A 179 1.85 -23.38 16.71
C ARG A 179 1.80 -23.62 15.19
N HIS A 180 0.64 -23.99 14.63
CA HIS A 180 0.51 -24.17 13.19
C HIS A 180 0.48 -22.81 12.48
N ILE A 181 -0.18 -21.82 13.07
CA ILE A 181 -0.22 -20.44 12.56
C ILE A 181 1.21 -19.87 12.54
N ASP A 182 1.97 -20.03 13.62
CA ASP A 182 3.39 -19.63 13.69
C ASP A 182 4.25 -20.29 12.61
N GLN A 183 4.01 -21.58 12.33
CA GLN A 183 4.73 -22.31 11.31
C GLN A 183 4.42 -21.77 9.90
N ALA A 184 3.16 -21.43 9.62
CA ALA A 184 2.75 -20.80 8.37
C ALA A 184 3.29 -19.36 8.24
N LEU A 185 3.27 -18.58 9.32
CA LEU A 185 3.90 -17.25 9.36
C LEU A 185 5.40 -17.33 9.08
N LYS A 186 6.08 -18.35 9.61
CA LYS A 186 7.49 -18.61 9.31
C LYS A 186 7.71 -18.96 7.84
N ASP A 187 6.85 -19.78 7.24
CA ASP A 187 6.92 -20.13 5.82
C ASP A 187 6.73 -18.88 4.93
N LEU A 188 5.74 -18.04 5.22
CA LEU A 188 5.52 -16.77 4.51
C LEU A 188 6.70 -15.78 4.65
N GLN A 189 7.37 -15.77 5.81
CA GLN A 189 8.59 -15.00 6.02
C GLN A 189 9.77 -15.52 5.19
N LEU A 190 9.99 -16.84 5.17
CA LEU A 190 11.03 -17.46 4.35
C LEU A 190 10.81 -17.26 2.84
N ARG A 191 9.55 -17.06 2.45
CA ARG A 191 9.16 -16.70 1.08
C ARG A 191 9.27 -15.19 0.80
N GLY A 192 9.54 -14.36 1.81
CA GLY A 192 9.62 -12.91 1.64
C GLY A 192 8.31 -12.30 1.15
N ILE A 193 7.19 -12.83 1.62
CA ILE A 193 5.83 -12.32 1.34
C ILE A 193 5.31 -11.53 2.55
N VAL A 194 5.58 -12.01 3.76
CA VAL A 194 5.22 -11.33 5.01
C VAL A 194 6.49 -11.00 5.77
N LEU A 195 6.60 -9.77 6.24
CA LEU A 195 7.68 -9.34 7.13
C LEU A 195 7.22 -9.37 8.58
N ARG A 196 8.17 -9.61 9.47
CA ARG A 196 7.97 -9.53 10.92
C ARG A 196 8.93 -8.50 11.50
N PHE A 197 8.41 -7.59 12.30
CA PHE A 197 9.21 -6.59 13.00
C PHE A 197 8.68 -6.37 14.42
N LYS A 198 9.48 -5.69 15.24
CA LYS A 198 9.10 -5.34 16.61
C LYS A 198 9.28 -3.85 16.80
N SER A 199 8.22 -3.19 17.27
CA SER A 199 8.26 -1.83 17.79
C SER A 199 7.91 -1.91 19.28
N ASP A 200 6.70 -1.52 19.67
CA ASP A 200 6.09 -1.79 20.97
C ASP A 200 5.65 -3.25 21.13
N GLU A 201 4.98 -3.78 20.10
CA GLU A 201 4.56 -5.18 19.99
C GLU A 201 5.23 -5.87 18.78
N THR A 202 4.93 -7.15 18.60
CA THR A 202 5.31 -7.89 17.39
C THR A 202 4.25 -7.70 16.32
N TYR A 203 4.68 -7.29 15.13
CA TYR A 203 3.81 -7.07 13.98
C TYR A 203 4.19 -7.96 12.80
N TYR A 204 3.18 -8.26 11.98
CA TYR A 204 3.30 -8.89 10.68
C TYR A 204 2.71 -7.97 9.63
N VAL A 205 3.42 -7.77 8.52
CA VAL A 205 2.99 -6.85 7.46
C VAL A 205 3.27 -7.44 6.08
N ILE A 206 2.36 -7.22 5.13
CA ILE A 206 2.67 -7.35 3.70
C ILE A 206 3.21 -5.99 3.25
N PRO A 207 4.50 -5.88 2.85
CA PRO A 207 5.06 -4.61 2.44
C PRO A 207 4.29 -4.01 1.27
N ASN A 208 4.11 -2.68 1.29
CA ASN A 208 3.41 -1.95 0.24
C ASN A 208 4.03 -2.21 -1.15
N ASP A 209 5.33 -2.50 -1.16
CA ASP A 209 6.11 -2.82 -2.36
C ASP A 209 5.63 -4.05 -3.15
N ILE A 210 4.97 -5.01 -2.48
CA ILE A 210 4.51 -6.26 -3.11
C ILE A 210 3.01 -6.50 -2.95
N VAL A 211 2.32 -5.70 -2.13
CA VAL A 211 0.92 -5.96 -1.75
C VAL A 211 -0.03 -6.05 -2.94
N ARG A 212 0.20 -5.24 -3.99
CA ARG A 212 -0.63 -5.27 -5.19
C ARG A 212 -0.57 -6.61 -5.90
N VAL A 213 0.63 -7.16 -6.07
CA VAL A 213 0.84 -8.47 -6.68
C VAL A 213 0.24 -9.55 -5.80
N VAL A 214 0.48 -9.49 -4.48
CA VAL A 214 -0.09 -10.46 -3.52
C VAL A 214 -1.61 -10.47 -3.57
N ARG A 215 -2.25 -9.29 -3.59
CA ARG A 215 -3.71 -9.17 -3.67
C ARG A 215 -4.28 -9.81 -4.93
N TYR A 216 -3.70 -9.48 -6.09
CA TYR A 216 -4.12 -10.01 -7.38
C TYR A 216 -4.01 -11.54 -7.44
N GLU A 217 -2.87 -12.09 -7.02
CA GLU A 217 -2.64 -13.55 -6.99
C GLU A 217 -3.49 -14.28 -5.95
N MET A 218 -3.96 -13.58 -4.91
CA MET A 218 -4.93 -14.10 -3.95
C MET A 218 -6.38 -14.05 -4.46
N GLY A 219 -6.62 -13.46 -5.63
CA GLY A 219 -7.95 -13.34 -6.23
C GLY A 219 -8.85 -12.30 -5.54
N GLU A 220 -8.24 -11.37 -4.80
CA GLU A 220 -8.92 -10.25 -4.15
C GLU A 220 -8.84 -9.02 -5.10
N GLU A 221 -9.95 -8.30 -5.30
CA GLU A 221 -10.01 -7.22 -6.31
C GLU A 221 -9.96 -5.81 -5.69
N LEU A 222 -10.51 -5.64 -4.48
CA LEU A 222 -10.53 -4.38 -3.74
C LEU A 222 -10.28 -4.62 -2.25
N ARG A 223 -9.78 -3.61 -1.54
CA ARG A 223 -9.79 -3.59 -0.07
C ARG A 223 -11.23 -3.62 0.46
N SER A 224 -11.43 -4.15 1.65
CA SER A 224 -12.76 -4.24 2.28
C SER A 224 -13.44 -2.88 2.38
N GLU A 225 -12.69 -1.83 2.74
CA GLU A 225 -13.18 -0.45 2.84
C GLU A 225 -13.53 0.12 1.46
N SER A 226 -12.64 -0.03 0.47
CA SER A 226 -12.87 0.40 -0.92
C SER A 226 -14.09 -0.29 -1.54
N PHE A 227 -14.26 -1.58 -1.28
CA PHE A 227 -15.42 -2.33 -1.76
C PHE A 227 -16.70 -1.88 -1.05
N ASN A 228 -16.65 -1.64 0.26
CA ASN A 228 -17.78 -1.08 1.00
C ASN A 228 -18.18 0.31 0.45
N GLN A 229 -17.21 1.15 0.07
CA GLN A 229 -17.51 2.42 -0.61
C GLN A 229 -18.19 2.23 -1.96
N LEU A 230 -17.71 1.30 -2.77
CA LEU A 230 -18.36 0.93 -4.03
C LEU A 230 -19.82 0.51 -3.78
N LEU A 231 -20.06 -0.38 -2.81
CA LEU A 231 -21.41 -0.85 -2.47
C LEU A 231 -22.29 0.28 -1.92
N ASN A 232 -21.72 1.24 -1.19
CA ASN A 232 -22.41 2.43 -0.73
C ASN A 232 -22.80 3.39 -1.85
N ASN A 233 -22.11 3.36 -2.99
CA ASN A 233 -22.51 4.16 -4.16
C ASN A 233 -23.61 3.48 -5.01
N LEU A 234 -23.94 2.21 -4.72
CA LEU A 234 -25.08 1.54 -5.32
C LEU A 234 -26.40 1.91 -4.61
N ASN A 235 -27.49 1.94 -5.36
CA ASN A 235 -28.82 2.14 -4.80
C ASN A 235 -29.43 0.83 -4.27
N VAL A 236 -30.48 0.94 -3.45
CA VAL A 236 -31.12 -0.24 -2.82
C VAL A 236 -31.66 -1.22 -3.86
N SER A 237 -32.27 -0.75 -4.96
CA SER A 237 -32.78 -1.64 -6.01
C SER A 237 -31.67 -2.45 -6.69
N GLN A 238 -30.51 -1.85 -6.94
CA GLN A 238 -29.34 -2.51 -7.52
C GLN A 238 -28.83 -3.60 -6.57
N LEU A 239 -28.62 -3.27 -5.29
CA LEU A 239 -28.18 -4.24 -4.28
C LEU A 239 -29.18 -5.40 -4.13
N ARG A 240 -30.49 -5.12 -4.15
CA ARG A 240 -31.51 -6.16 -4.13
C ARG A 240 -31.46 -7.06 -5.36
N SER A 241 -31.27 -6.48 -6.54
CA SER A 241 -31.17 -7.23 -7.80
C SER A 241 -29.97 -8.18 -7.78
N ILE A 242 -28.80 -7.71 -7.32
CA ILE A 242 -27.57 -8.51 -7.18
C ILE A 242 -27.78 -9.69 -6.22
N LEU A 243 -28.41 -9.46 -5.07
CA LEU A 243 -28.65 -10.55 -4.12
C LEU A 243 -29.69 -11.54 -4.65
N THR A 244 -30.73 -11.05 -5.31
CA THR A 244 -31.82 -11.89 -5.84
C THR A 244 -31.34 -12.78 -6.99
N SER A 245 -30.48 -12.29 -7.89
CA SER A 245 -29.91 -13.10 -8.97
C SER A 245 -29.01 -14.23 -8.47
N MET A 246 -28.47 -14.09 -7.25
CA MET A 246 -27.69 -15.13 -6.57
C MET A 246 -28.53 -15.99 -5.61
N ASN A 247 -29.87 -15.87 -5.66
CA ASN A 247 -30.78 -16.55 -4.72
C ASN A 247 -30.50 -16.25 -3.24
N ILE A 248 -29.90 -15.10 -2.95
CA ILE A 248 -29.65 -14.62 -1.60
C ILE A 248 -30.82 -13.73 -1.17
N ASN A 249 -31.23 -13.82 0.10
CA ASN A 249 -32.26 -12.96 0.65
C ASN A 249 -31.94 -11.48 0.41
N ALA A 250 -32.83 -10.76 -0.28
CA ALA A 250 -32.68 -9.35 -0.64
C ALA A 250 -33.55 -8.40 0.22
N SER A 251 -34.09 -8.87 1.35
CA SER A 251 -34.86 -8.03 2.27
C SER A 251 -33.96 -7.23 3.22
N GLY A 252 -34.52 -6.12 3.73
CA GLY A 252 -33.87 -5.24 4.70
C GLY A 252 -33.53 -3.84 4.17
N LYS A 253 -32.83 -3.09 5.03
CA LYS A 253 -32.26 -1.77 4.73
C LYS A 253 -30.94 -1.91 3.96
N LYS A 254 -30.43 -0.82 3.40
CA LYS A 254 -29.23 -0.80 2.55
C LYS A 254 -28.03 -1.44 3.26
N GLU A 255 -27.82 -1.10 4.52
CA GLU A 255 -26.71 -1.58 5.35
C GLU A 255 -26.74 -3.10 5.46
N ASN A 256 -27.93 -3.68 5.67
CA ASN A 256 -28.11 -5.13 5.74
C ASN A 256 -27.81 -5.82 4.40
N LEU A 257 -28.10 -5.17 3.27
CA LEU A 257 -27.81 -5.71 1.95
C LEU A 257 -26.30 -5.69 1.68
N ILE A 258 -25.62 -4.59 2.05
CA ILE A 258 -24.17 -4.46 1.94
C ILE A 258 -23.47 -5.50 2.82
N GLU A 259 -23.86 -5.61 4.09
CA GLU A 259 -23.33 -6.61 5.01
C GLU A 259 -23.51 -8.02 4.46
N ARG A 260 -24.66 -8.31 3.83
CA ARG A 260 -24.92 -9.60 3.21
C ARG A 260 -24.05 -9.84 1.97
N THR A 261 -23.86 -8.82 1.12
CA THR A 261 -22.95 -8.92 -0.03
C THR A 261 -21.53 -9.26 0.41
N LEU A 262 -21.05 -8.62 1.47
CA LEU A 262 -19.74 -8.89 2.07
C LEU A 262 -19.68 -10.28 2.72
N LYS A 263 -20.72 -10.67 3.48
CA LYS A 263 -20.83 -11.98 4.14
C LYS A 263 -20.72 -13.14 3.14
N TYR A 264 -21.33 -13.00 1.97
CA TYR A 264 -21.34 -14.02 0.92
C TYR A 264 -20.08 -13.99 0.03
N ASP A 265 -19.04 -13.22 0.39
CA ASP A 265 -17.76 -13.13 -0.34
C ASP A 265 -18.00 -12.89 -1.84
N ILE A 266 -18.96 -12.00 -2.17
CA ILE A 266 -19.27 -11.62 -3.56
C ILE A 266 -18.21 -10.62 -4.01
N ARG A 267 -17.52 -10.89 -5.11
CA ARG A 267 -16.44 -10.04 -5.61
C ARG A 267 -16.97 -8.74 -6.25
N PRO A 268 -16.18 -7.64 -6.26
CA PRO A 268 -16.52 -6.42 -6.99
C PRO A 268 -16.89 -6.67 -8.46
N SER A 269 -16.13 -7.50 -9.18
CA SER A 269 -16.40 -7.88 -10.57
C SER A 269 -17.73 -8.63 -10.72
N GLN A 270 -18.05 -9.53 -9.79
CA GLN A 270 -19.33 -10.25 -9.77
C GLN A 270 -20.49 -9.28 -9.55
N VAL A 271 -20.36 -8.34 -8.60
CA VAL A 271 -21.35 -7.27 -8.38
C VAL A 271 -21.54 -6.44 -9.65
N LEU A 272 -20.44 -5.98 -10.26
CA LEU A 272 -20.49 -5.10 -11.42
C LEU A 272 -20.95 -5.82 -12.69
N ALA A 273 -20.67 -7.12 -12.83
CA ALA A 273 -21.11 -7.94 -13.95
C ALA A 273 -22.64 -8.09 -14.02
N HIS A 274 -23.36 -7.84 -12.92
CA HIS A 274 -24.84 -7.81 -12.93
C HIS A 274 -25.40 -6.60 -13.66
N PHE A 275 -24.64 -5.51 -13.75
CA PHE A 275 -25.09 -4.31 -14.44
C PHE A 275 -24.99 -4.48 -15.95
N ASN A 276 -25.98 -3.93 -16.65
CA ASN A 276 -25.91 -3.78 -18.09
C ASN A 276 -24.97 -2.63 -18.49
N ASN A 277 -24.62 -2.58 -19.77
CA ASN A 277 -23.72 -1.55 -20.28
C ASN A 277 -24.17 -0.11 -19.96
N PRO A 278 -25.45 0.26 -20.15
CA PRO A 278 -25.98 1.56 -19.73
C PRO A 278 -25.77 1.88 -18.24
N GLU A 279 -26.06 0.94 -17.34
CA GLU A 279 -25.90 1.10 -15.89
C GLU A 279 -24.44 1.30 -15.50
N LEU A 280 -23.51 0.51 -16.07
CA LEU A 280 -22.08 0.69 -15.86
C LEU A 280 -21.60 2.05 -16.37
N THR A 281 -22.12 2.50 -17.51
CA THR A 281 -21.82 3.83 -18.07
C THR A 281 -22.32 4.94 -17.15
N GLN A 282 -23.51 4.79 -16.58
CA GLN A 282 -24.07 5.72 -15.62
C GLN A 282 -23.25 5.78 -14.34
N LEU A 283 -22.86 4.61 -13.80
CA LEU A 283 -21.97 4.54 -12.64
C LEU A 283 -20.63 5.23 -12.94
N LEU A 284 -19.99 4.92 -14.07
CA LEU A 284 -18.75 5.56 -14.50
C LEU A 284 -18.86 7.08 -14.64
N ARG A 285 -20.00 7.61 -15.09
CA ARG A 285 -20.23 9.07 -15.16
C ARG A 285 -20.30 9.75 -13.79
N THR A 286 -20.59 9.02 -12.72
CA THR A 286 -20.52 9.55 -11.35
C THR A 286 -19.10 9.59 -10.81
N LEU A 287 -18.15 8.90 -11.46
CA LEU A 287 -16.76 8.81 -11.05
C LEU A 287 -15.94 9.81 -11.86
N GLU A 288 -15.34 10.80 -11.18
CA GLU A 288 -14.52 11.80 -11.85
C GLU A 288 -13.19 11.22 -12.34
N GLY A 289 -12.77 11.62 -13.54
CA GLY A 289 -11.47 11.23 -14.11
C GLY A 289 -11.40 9.80 -14.68
N VAL A 290 -12.52 9.08 -14.78
CA VAL A 290 -12.55 7.70 -15.28
C VAL A 290 -13.01 7.64 -16.74
N ASN A 291 -12.41 6.76 -17.55
CA ASN A 291 -12.88 6.52 -18.91
C ASN A 291 -14.24 5.81 -18.90
N VAL A 292 -15.24 6.45 -19.49
CA VAL A 292 -16.64 6.00 -19.56
C VAL A 292 -16.91 5.07 -20.77
N SER A 293 -16.00 5.07 -21.75
CA SER A 293 -16.11 4.27 -22.97
C SER A 293 -15.43 2.90 -22.84
N GLY A 294 -15.84 1.94 -23.67
CA GLY A 294 -15.27 0.59 -23.72
C GLY A 294 -16.30 -0.54 -23.71
N THR A 295 -15.79 -1.76 -23.78
CA THR A 295 -16.50 -3.02 -23.53
C THR A 295 -17.02 -3.12 -22.10
N LYS A 296 -17.88 -4.10 -21.81
CA LYS A 296 -18.44 -4.28 -20.46
C LYS A 296 -17.31 -4.58 -19.46
N GLU A 297 -16.37 -5.41 -19.87
CA GLU A 297 -15.22 -5.87 -19.09
C GLU A 297 -14.27 -4.70 -18.80
N GLU A 298 -13.99 -3.86 -19.80
CA GLU A 298 -13.18 -2.64 -19.62
C GLU A 298 -13.85 -1.66 -18.63
N LYS A 299 -15.18 -1.52 -18.69
CA LYS A 299 -15.92 -0.66 -17.75
C LYS A 299 -15.86 -1.19 -16.33
N ILE A 300 -16.03 -2.50 -16.12
CA ILE A 300 -15.88 -3.15 -14.81
C ILE A 300 -14.48 -2.88 -14.26
N LYS A 301 -13.45 -3.10 -15.09
CA LYS A 301 -12.06 -2.84 -14.73
C LYS A 301 -11.84 -1.37 -14.36
N ASN A 302 -12.35 -0.42 -15.15
CA ASN A 302 -12.21 1.01 -14.88
C ASN A 302 -12.84 1.42 -13.55
N ILE A 303 -13.98 0.82 -13.18
CA ILE A 303 -14.63 1.06 -11.87
C ILE A 303 -13.77 0.49 -10.74
N ILE A 304 -13.30 -0.76 -10.85
CA ILE A 304 -12.44 -1.37 -9.84
C ILE A 304 -11.15 -0.55 -9.68
N ASP A 305 -10.50 -0.20 -10.78
CA ASP A 305 -9.29 0.64 -10.79
C ASP A 305 -9.56 2.00 -10.13
N TYR A 306 -10.74 2.60 -10.31
CA TYR A 306 -11.09 3.84 -9.61
C TYR A 306 -11.09 3.65 -8.09
N TYR A 307 -11.85 2.69 -7.55
CA TYR A 307 -11.93 2.46 -6.11
C TYR A 307 -10.65 1.89 -5.50
N GLU A 308 -9.78 1.28 -6.29
CA GLU A 308 -8.42 0.94 -5.87
C GLU A 308 -7.58 2.21 -5.60
N ASN A 309 -7.77 3.27 -6.41
CA ASN A 309 -7.04 4.53 -6.33
C ASN A 309 -7.72 5.62 -5.48
N VAL A 310 -9.01 5.45 -5.12
CA VAL A 310 -9.65 6.25 -4.08
C VAL A 310 -8.92 5.96 -2.77
N THR A 311 -8.16 6.94 -2.32
CA THR A 311 -7.38 6.80 -1.10
C THR A 311 -8.18 7.45 0.01
N VAL A 312 -8.68 6.64 0.93
CA VAL A 312 -9.19 7.12 2.22
C VAL A 312 -7.98 7.51 3.06
N ARG A 313 -7.44 8.73 2.88
CA ARG A 313 -6.54 9.34 3.86
C ARG A 313 -7.38 10.27 4.71
N VAL A 314 -7.49 9.93 5.99
CA VAL A 314 -8.25 10.65 7.02
C VAL A 314 -7.24 11.28 7.96
N ASP A 315 -6.41 12.19 7.46
CA ASP A 315 -5.50 12.99 8.29
C ASP A 315 -5.60 14.49 7.98
N SER A 316 -6.59 14.89 7.19
CA SER A 316 -6.83 16.28 6.86
C SER A 316 -7.29 17.02 8.11
N ASP A 317 -6.41 17.85 8.68
CA ASP A 317 -6.78 18.87 9.66
C ASP A 317 -7.92 19.72 9.06
N PRO A 318 -9.15 19.62 9.58
CA PRO A 318 -10.30 20.29 8.99
C PRO A 318 -10.23 21.82 9.17
N THR A 319 -9.28 22.32 9.96
CA THR A 319 -9.09 23.75 10.22
C THR A 319 -8.14 24.43 9.22
N ASP A 320 -7.38 23.67 8.43
CA ASP A 320 -6.44 24.19 7.43
C ASP A 320 -6.65 23.46 6.10
N GLY A 321 -7.17 24.17 5.09
CA GLY A 321 -7.46 23.59 3.77
C GLY A 321 -6.24 23.02 3.04
N ARG A 322 -5.02 23.41 3.44
CA ARG A 322 -3.77 22.90 2.85
C ARG A 322 -3.44 21.48 3.33
N SER A 323 -4.06 21.02 4.42
CA SER A 323 -3.87 19.67 4.95
C SER A 323 -4.26 18.60 3.92
N VAL A 324 -5.32 18.84 3.14
CA VAL A 324 -5.73 17.96 2.04
C VAL A 324 -4.63 17.85 0.99
N TYR A 325 -3.94 18.94 0.66
CA TYR A 325 -2.83 18.89 -0.30
C TYR A 325 -1.64 18.10 0.26
N TYR A 326 -1.37 18.23 1.55
CA TYR A 326 -0.34 17.44 2.23
C TYR A 326 -0.64 15.93 2.25
N ASP A 327 -1.92 15.55 2.38
CA ASP A 327 -2.33 14.15 2.29
C ASP A 327 -1.96 13.53 0.93
N PHE A 328 -1.92 14.34 -0.14
CA PHE A 328 -1.57 13.96 -1.51
C PHE A 328 -0.21 14.52 -1.98
N PHE A 329 0.72 14.77 -1.04
CA PHE A 329 1.99 15.45 -1.31
C PHE A 329 2.83 14.80 -2.42
N GLU A 330 2.96 13.47 -2.39
CA GLU A 330 3.74 12.71 -3.37
C GLU A 330 3.07 12.71 -4.74
N GLU A 331 1.74 12.58 -4.76
CA GLU A 331 0.94 12.60 -5.97
C GLU A 331 0.96 13.98 -6.65
N LEU A 332 0.99 15.06 -5.87
CA LEU A 332 1.20 16.43 -6.34
C LEU A 332 2.61 16.61 -6.93
N ALA A 333 3.64 16.06 -6.28
CA ALA A 333 5.00 16.10 -6.80
C ALA A 333 5.15 15.34 -8.12
N SER A 334 4.50 14.19 -8.26
CA SER A 334 4.62 13.30 -9.42
C SER A 334 3.63 13.61 -10.55
N ARG A 335 2.78 14.63 -10.39
CA ARG A 335 1.65 14.94 -11.28
C ARG A 335 0.74 13.73 -11.53
N ASN A 336 0.41 12.96 -10.49
CA ASN A 336 -0.50 11.83 -10.63
C ASN A 336 -1.97 12.30 -10.77
N TYR A 337 -2.32 12.84 -11.94
CA TYR A 337 -3.63 13.43 -12.19
C TYR A 337 -4.78 12.45 -11.95
N LYS A 338 -4.55 11.15 -12.20
CA LYS A 338 -5.56 10.12 -11.98
C LYS A 338 -5.97 10.09 -10.51
N VAL A 339 -5.00 9.97 -9.59
CA VAL A 339 -5.28 9.93 -8.15
C VAL A 339 -5.80 11.27 -7.66
N LEU A 340 -5.20 12.38 -8.11
CA LEU A 340 -5.57 13.73 -7.66
C LEU A 340 -7.01 14.12 -8.04
N ARG A 341 -7.45 13.82 -9.27
CA ARG A 341 -8.83 14.06 -9.71
C ARG A 341 -9.80 13.09 -9.04
N THR A 342 -9.42 11.81 -8.93
CA THR A 342 -10.23 10.76 -8.28
C THR A 342 -10.61 11.17 -6.86
N ASN A 343 -9.68 11.80 -6.13
CA ASN A 343 -9.86 12.24 -4.76
C ASN A 343 -10.23 13.73 -4.62
N LYS A 344 -10.60 14.40 -5.73
CA LYS A 344 -11.03 15.82 -5.76
C LYS A 344 -10.05 16.80 -5.13
N VAL A 345 -8.76 16.49 -5.23
CA VAL A 345 -7.68 17.38 -4.79
C VAL A 345 -7.49 18.50 -5.81
N ILE A 346 -7.68 18.17 -7.10
CA ILE A 346 -7.58 19.11 -8.20
C ILE A 346 -8.82 19.07 -9.09
N ASP A 347 -9.24 20.26 -9.51
CA ASP A 347 -10.22 20.43 -10.60
C ASP A 347 -9.55 20.62 -11.96
N LYS A 348 -8.31 21.15 -11.97
CA LYS A 348 -7.54 21.49 -13.18
C LYS A 348 -6.07 21.15 -12.98
N ASP A 349 -5.43 20.61 -14.02
CA ASP A 349 -4.01 20.22 -13.97
C ASP A 349 -3.08 21.41 -13.70
N ALA A 350 -3.45 22.60 -14.16
CA ALA A 350 -2.71 23.84 -13.91
C ALA A 350 -2.60 24.21 -12.42
N ASN A 351 -3.42 23.62 -11.55
CA ASN A 351 -3.36 23.91 -10.11
C ASN A 351 -2.35 23.03 -9.36
N VAL A 352 -1.78 21.98 -9.99
CA VAL A 352 -0.94 21.00 -9.31
C VAL A 352 0.31 21.64 -8.71
N GLU A 353 1.02 22.50 -9.47
CA GLU A 353 2.22 23.19 -8.98
C GLU A 353 1.89 24.04 -7.74
N LYS A 354 0.87 24.89 -7.85
CA LYS A 354 0.40 25.71 -6.73
C LYS A 354 0.02 24.88 -5.50
N TYR A 355 -0.69 23.78 -5.66
CA TYR A 355 -1.08 22.96 -4.51
C TYR A 355 0.10 22.19 -3.92
N PHE A 356 1.11 21.85 -4.73
CA PHE A 356 2.34 21.26 -4.22
C PHE A 356 3.12 22.26 -3.35
N GLU A 357 3.19 23.53 -3.77
CA GLU A 357 3.75 24.63 -2.98
C GLU A 357 3.00 24.81 -1.66
N GLU A 358 1.66 24.88 -1.70
CA GLU A 358 0.82 25.02 -0.49
C GLU A 358 0.97 23.84 0.47
N ALA A 359 1.05 22.62 -0.06
CA ALA A 359 1.31 21.43 0.75
C ALA A 359 2.69 21.46 1.42
N THR A 360 3.69 22.00 0.71
CA THR A 360 5.05 22.18 1.24
C THR A 360 5.10 23.24 2.33
N ARG A 361 4.36 24.35 2.16
CA ARG A 361 4.20 25.37 3.21
C ARG A 361 3.55 24.77 4.45
N TYR A 362 2.46 24.00 4.28
CA TYR A 362 1.82 23.29 5.39
C TYR A 362 2.77 22.31 6.09
N LEU A 363 3.57 21.56 5.33
CA LEU A 363 4.58 20.65 5.87
C LEU A 363 5.58 21.39 6.77
N PHE A 364 6.19 22.47 6.28
CA PHE A 364 7.15 23.25 7.07
C PHE A 364 6.51 23.92 8.29
N GLU A 365 5.32 24.53 8.13
CA GLU A 365 4.65 25.26 9.23
C GLU A 365 4.07 24.33 10.30
N LYS A 366 3.32 23.32 9.88
CA LYS A 366 2.47 22.53 10.79
C LYS A 366 3.16 21.25 11.24
N LYS A 367 3.90 20.58 10.36
CA LYS A 367 4.55 19.29 10.67
C LYS A 367 5.95 19.50 11.26
N LEU A 368 6.72 20.44 10.71
CA LEU A 368 8.06 20.79 11.22
C LEU A 368 8.05 21.94 12.24
N GLY A 369 6.94 22.69 12.36
CA GLY A 369 6.81 23.75 13.36
C GLY A 369 7.66 24.99 13.06
N LEU A 370 7.96 25.25 11.79
CA LEU A 370 8.83 26.34 11.36
C LEU A 370 8.02 27.58 10.98
N GLN A 371 8.63 28.75 11.16
CA GLN A 371 8.02 30.01 10.76
C GLN A 371 8.47 30.40 9.35
N LEU A 372 7.50 30.50 8.43
CA LEU A 372 7.75 30.94 7.07
C LEU A 372 7.77 32.47 6.97
N GLU A 373 8.56 33.00 6.05
CA GLU A 373 8.50 34.39 5.62
C GLU A 373 7.81 34.50 4.26
N ASP A 374 6.85 35.42 4.15
CA ASP A 374 6.24 35.74 2.87
C ASP A 374 7.20 36.54 1.99
N MET A 375 7.22 36.18 0.71
CA MET A 375 8.02 36.87 -0.31
C MET A 375 7.08 37.57 -1.28
N PRO A 376 7.17 38.89 -1.45
CA PRO A 376 6.29 39.62 -2.35
C PRO A 376 6.74 39.49 -3.81
N GLY A 377 5.77 39.42 -4.71
CA GLY A 377 5.99 39.39 -6.16
C GLY A 377 5.85 38.00 -6.74
N SER A 378 6.53 37.76 -7.87
CA SER A 378 6.55 36.45 -8.57
C SER A 378 7.96 36.01 -8.98
N LYS A 379 8.97 36.77 -8.58
CA LYS A 379 10.39 36.50 -8.88
C LYS A 379 11.13 36.12 -7.60
N HIS A 380 10.68 35.06 -6.96
CA HIS A 380 11.26 34.51 -5.76
C HIS A 380 11.12 32.99 -5.78
N ALA A 381 11.82 32.30 -4.87
CA ALA A 381 11.64 30.88 -4.63
C ALA A 381 10.24 30.60 -4.07
N ASP A 382 9.79 29.35 -4.07
CA ASP A 382 8.43 29.00 -3.60
C ASP A 382 8.25 29.19 -2.09
N GLY A 383 9.35 29.19 -1.34
CA GLY A 383 9.29 29.72 0.02
C GLY A 383 10.63 29.97 0.70
N LYS A 384 10.51 30.55 1.89
CA LYS A 384 11.63 31.04 2.70
C LYS A 384 11.40 30.82 4.19
N ILE A 385 12.45 30.37 4.87
CA ILE A 385 12.52 30.31 6.34
C ILE A 385 13.71 31.16 6.79
N LYS A 386 13.48 32.02 7.77
CA LYS A 386 14.55 32.81 8.39
C LYS A 386 15.11 32.07 9.60
N LEU A 387 16.38 31.67 9.51
CA LEU A 387 17.06 30.99 10.62
C LEU A 387 17.46 31.97 11.71
N ASN A 388 17.96 33.15 11.32
CA ASN A 388 18.32 34.23 12.23
C ASN A 388 18.38 35.57 11.46
N ALA A 389 18.82 36.64 12.12
CA ALA A 389 18.89 37.98 11.53
C ALA A 389 19.75 38.07 10.23
N LYS A 390 20.68 37.13 10.01
CA LYS A 390 21.65 37.17 8.92
C LYS A 390 21.51 36.04 7.91
N THR A 391 20.82 34.94 8.23
CA THR A 391 20.75 33.76 7.36
C THR A 391 19.33 33.26 7.13
N SER A 392 19.07 32.82 5.89
CA SER A 392 17.82 32.22 5.46
C SER A 392 18.04 30.85 4.79
N VAL A 393 16.95 30.10 4.68
CA VAL A 393 16.80 28.93 3.82
C VAL A 393 15.74 29.25 2.79
N LEU A 394 16.00 28.89 1.54
CA LEU A 394 15.03 28.97 0.44
C LEU A 394 14.68 27.56 -0.02
N TRP A 395 13.49 27.39 -0.57
CA TRP A 395 13.16 26.16 -1.29
C TRP A 395 12.35 26.42 -2.54
N ASP A 396 12.40 25.46 -3.45
CA ASP A 396 11.66 25.47 -4.71
C ASP A 396 11.10 24.06 -4.99
N ASN A 397 9.85 24.02 -5.42
CA ASN A 397 9.06 22.84 -5.70
C ASN A 397 9.08 22.56 -7.22
N LYS A 398 9.38 21.31 -7.58
CA LYS A 398 9.35 20.84 -8.96
C LYS A 398 8.44 19.64 -9.08
N SER A 399 7.20 19.93 -9.45
CA SER A 399 6.22 18.91 -9.82
C SER A 399 6.49 18.44 -11.25
N THR A 400 6.76 17.15 -11.46
CA THR A 400 7.10 16.57 -12.77
C THR A 400 6.55 15.15 -12.93
N GLU A 401 6.19 14.74 -14.16
CA GLU A 401 5.79 13.35 -14.46
C GLU A 401 6.98 12.40 -14.65
N GLN A 402 8.16 12.98 -14.93
CA GLN A 402 9.41 12.26 -15.15
C GLN A 402 10.45 12.72 -14.12
N PRO A 403 11.50 11.91 -13.86
CA PRO A 403 12.59 12.31 -12.98
C PRO A 403 13.18 13.68 -13.40
N TYR A 404 13.29 14.58 -12.42
CA TYR A 404 13.73 15.94 -12.61
C TYR A 404 15.23 15.99 -12.93
N THR A 405 15.57 16.61 -14.07
CA THR A 405 16.94 16.69 -14.58
C THR A 405 17.72 17.90 -14.06
N PHE A 406 17.04 18.86 -13.44
CA PHE A 406 17.60 20.15 -13.03
C PHE A 406 18.26 20.91 -14.19
N PRO A 407 17.45 21.38 -15.17
CA PRO A 407 17.97 22.04 -16.35
C PRO A 407 18.68 23.38 -16.06
N GLU A 408 19.49 23.84 -17.01
CA GLU A 408 20.37 25.01 -16.87
C GLU A 408 19.60 26.31 -16.58
N ASP A 409 18.43 26.48 -17.17
CA ASP A 409 17.54 27.62 -16.93
C ASP A 409 17.09 27.69 -15.46
N HIS A 410 16.86 26.54 -14.82
CA HIS A 410 16.58 26.50 -13.39
C HIS A 410 17.83 26.81 -12.53
N VAL A 411 19.04 26.45 -12.98
CA VAL A 411 20.28 26.87 -12.31
C VAL A 411 20.40 28.38 -12.32
N GLU A 412 20.21 29.02 -13.47
CA GLU A 412 20.22 30.49 -13.60
C GLU A 412 19.13 31.15 -12.74
N GLN A 413 17.92 30.59 -12.75
CA GLN A 413 16.79 31.07 -11.96
C GLN A 413 17.09 31.03 -10.46
N PHE A 414 17.53 29.88 -9.94
CA PHE A 414 17.83 29.70 -8.51
C PHE A 414 19.04 30.51 -8.07
N LEU A 415 20.05 30.64 -8.94
CA LEU A 415 21.18 31.53 -8.70
C LEU A 415 20.71 32.99 -8.57
N GLY A 416 19.77 33.41 -9.41
CA GLY A 416 19.11 34.71 -9.32
C GLY A 416 18.42 34.91 -7.98
N TYR A 417 17.66 33.91 -7.51
CA TYR A 417 17.01 33.95 -6.20
C TYR A 417 18.03 34.12 -5.07
N ILE A 418 19.06 33.26 -5.03
CA ILE A 418 20.10 33.29 -3.99
C ILE A 418 20.80 34.64 -3.93
N ARG A 419 21.22 35.19 -5.08
CA ARG A 419 21.94 36.47 -5.16
C ARG A 419 21.07 37.68 -4.87
N SER A 420 19.76 37.57 -5.06
CA SER A 420 18.81 38.65 -4.78
C SER A 420 18.43 38.77 -3.31
N GLU A 421 18.74 37.75 -2.49
CA GLU A 421 18.40 37.75 -1.07
C GLU A 421 19.24 38.73 -0.25
N LYS A 422 18.59 39.40 0.70
CA LYS A 422 19.25 40.35 1.61
C LYS A 422 20.03 39.65 2.73
N THR A 423 19.60 38.45 3.08
CA THR A 423 20.26 37.59 4.07
C THR A 423 21.04 36.51 3.36
N LYS A 424 22.16 36.08 3.94
CA LYS A 424 22.95 34.98 3.36
C LYS A 424 22.08 33.72 3.29
N VAL A 425 21.96 33.15 2.11
CA VAL A 425 21.26 31.87 1.95
C VAL A 425 22.19 30.76 2.44
N SER A 426 21.82 30.11 3.53
CA SER A 426 22.59 28.98 4.09
C SER A 426 22.33 27.68 3.34
N MET A 427 21.11 27.54 2.80
CA MET A 427 20.68 26.36 2.07
C MET A 427 19.60 26.73 1.06
N PHE A 428 19.67 26.08 -0.11
CA PHE A 428 18.63 26.05 -1.12
C PHE A 428 18.13 24.61 -1.27
N LEU A 429 16.86 24.36 -0.98
CA LEU A 429 16.24 23.03 -1.03
C LEU A 429 15.40 22.90 -2.31
N ILE A 430 15.64 21.85 -3.08
CA ILE A 430 14.86 21.54 -4.28
C ILE A 430 14.06 20.28 -3.99
N ILE A 431 12.73 20.39 -4.09
CA ILE A 431 11.80 19.32 -3.73
C ILE A 431 11.11 18.83 -4.99
N ALA A 432 11.31 17.56 -5.35
CA ALA A 432 10.71 16.97 -6.54
C ALA A 432 10.20 15.55 -6.27
N TYR A 433 9.48 14.93 -7.21
CA TYR A 433 9.11 13.52 -7.10
C TYR A 433 10.33 12.60 -7.16
N GLU A 434 11.18 12.79 -8.17
CA GLU A 434 12.39 12.00 -8.37
C GLU A 434 13.47 12.81 -9.10
N PHE A 435 14.73 12.40 -9.01
CA PHE A 435 15.91 13.10 -9.53
C PHE A 435 16.73 12.16 -10.42
N THR A 436 17.42 12.74 -11.42
CA THR A 436 18.40 11.99 -12.23
C THR A 436 19.81 12.10 -11.65
N ALA A 437 20.75 11.32 -12.19
CA ALA A 437 22.17 11.50 -11.86
C ALA A 437 22.69 12.90 -12.26
N GLU A 438 22.15 13.47 -13.34
CA GLU A 438 22.57 14.79 -13.84
C GLU A 438 22.17 15.92 -12.90
N SER A 439 21.04 15.81 -12.18
CA SER A 439 20.63 16.86 -11.26
C SER A 439 21.64 17.09 -10.12
N ILE A 440 22.42 16.06 -9.75
CA ILE A 440 23.48 16.18 -8.75
C ILE A 440 24.60 17.09 -9.27
N ASN A 441 25.01 16.93 -10.53
CA ASN A 441 26.01 17.79 -11.16
C ASN A 441 25.55 19.24 -11.18
N GLN A 442 24.26 19.47 -11.47
CA GLN A 442 23.65 20.79 -11.52
C GLN A 442 23.51 21.43 -10.13
N ALA A 443 23.23 20.64 -9.09
CA ALA A 443 23.25 21.11 -7.70
C ALA A 443 24.66 21.52 -7.24
N GLN A 444 25.69 20.76 -7.62
CA GLN A 444 27.09 21.13 -7.36
C GLN A 444 27.47 22.40 -8.12
N LYS A 445 27.04 22.51 -9.38
CA LYS A 445 27.23 23.69 -10.21
C LYS A 445 26.61 24.93 -9.55
N LEU A 446 25.35 24.86 -9.14
CA LEU A 446 24.66 25.96 -8.44
C LEU A 446 25.41 26.38 -7.17
N LYS A 447 25.87 25.41 -6.36
CA LYS A 447 26.70 25.71 -5.18
C LYS A 447 27.94 26.53 -5.54
N VAL A 448 28.71 26.06 -6.53
CA VAL A 448 29.96 26.73 -6.94
C VAL A 448 29.69 28.15 -7.43
N PHE A 449 28.65 28.36 -8.25
CA PHE A 449 28.33 29.68 -8.80
C PHE A 449 27.62 30.61 -7.81
N SER A 450 27.03 30.08 -6.74
CA SER A 450 26.37 30.93 -5.73
C SER A 450 27.35 31.83 -4.98
N GLU A 451 28.65 31.53 -4.97
CA GLU A 451 29.75 32.27 -4.31
C GLU A 451 29.64 32.36 -2.78
N ASP A 452 28.42 32.27 -2.24
CA ASP A 452 28.11 31.99 -0.86
C ASP A 452 28.26 30.48 -0.56
N ASP A 453 28.69 30.13 0.65
CA ASP A 453 28.74 28.74 1.13
C ASP A 453 27.32 28.19 1.37
N VAL A 454 26.55 28.06 0.28
CA VAL A 454 25.16 27.59 0.25
C VAL A 454 25.15 26.07 0.08
N GLY A 455 24.45 25.36 0.96
CA GLY A 455 24.09 23.96 0.74
C GLY A 455 22.99 23.85 -0.32
N VAL A 456 23.12 22.98 -1.32
CA VAL A 456 22.07 22.76 -2.35
C VAL A 456 21.54 21.34 -2.25
N ALA A 457 20.46 21.19 -1.50
CA ALA A 457 19.89 19.88 -1.20
C ALA A 457 18.80 19.50 -2.20
N LEU A 458 18.86 18.28 -2.73
CA LEU A 458 17.81 17.70 -3.55
C LEU A 458 17.04 16.68 -2.69
N ILE A 459 15.75 16.87 -2.46
CA ILE A 459 14.96 15.95 -1.62
C ILE A 459 13.71 15.49 -2.34
N ARG A 460 13.43 14.19 -2.28
CA ARG A 460 12.20 13.66 -2.85
C ARG A 460 11.02 14.05 -1.97
N ALA A 461 9.85 14.24 -2.57
CA ALA A 461 8.63 14.53 -1.83
C ALA A 461 8.32 13.42 -0.81
N GLU A 462 8.53 12.14 -1.17
CA GLU A 462 8.38 10.99 -0.27
C GLU A 462 9.31 11.09 0.96
N ASP A 463 10.55 11.54 0.77
CA ASP A 463 11.57 11.59 1.80
C ASP A 463 11.41 12.82 2.71
N LEU A 464 11.00 13.96 2.15
CA LEU A 464 10.65 15.14 2.93
C LEU A 464 9.41 14.88 3.80
N LYS A 465 8.40 14.20 3.25
CA LYS A 465 7.20 13.79 4.01
C LYS A 465 7.57 12.82 5.13
N PHE A 466 8.42 11.85 4.86
CA PHE A 466 8.96 10.95 5.89
C PHE A 466 9.61 11.73 7.05
N VAL A 467 10.48 12.71 6.75
CA VAL A 467 11.08 13.56 7.80
C VAL A 467 10.00 14.30 8.58
N ALA A 468 9.04 14.91 7.90
CA ALA A 468 7.94 15.65 8.53
C ALA A 468 7.09 14.81 9.49
N GLU A 469 6.92 13.52 9.21
CA GLU A 469 6.11 12.60 10.01
C GLU A 469 6.89 11.94 11.14
N ASN A 470 8.21 11.76 11.01
CA ASN A 470 8.99 10.91 11.90
C ASN A 470 10.03 11.66 12.74
N TRP A 471 10.39 12.92 12.43
CA TRP A 471 11.53 13.61 13.07
C TRP A 471 11.45 13.67 14.60
N ARG A 472 10.24 13.72 15.17
CA ARG A 472 10.05 13.80 16.64
C ARG A 472 10.53 12.54 17.35
N ASP A 473 10.44 11.38 16.69
CA ASP A 473 10.87 10.10 17.24
C ASP A 473 12.40 10.00 17.36
N TYR A 474 13.13 10.87 16.64
CA TYR A 474 14.58 10.97 16.70
C TYR A 474 15.08 11.93 17.79
N SER A 475 14.18 12.57 18.53
CA SER A 475 14.54 13.52 19.58
C SER A 475 14.32 12.96 20.99
N GLY A 476 15.32 13.12 21.86
CA GLY A 476 15.18 12.84 23.30
C GLY A 476 14.49 13.95 24.10
N GLN A 477 14.21 15.10 23.47
CA GLN A 477 13.66 16.29 24.15
C GLN A 477 12.15 16.20 24.37
N LYS A 478 11.68 16.79 25.49
CA LYS A 478 10.25 16.81 25.86
C LYS A 478 9.39 17.65 24.90
N ASN A 479 9.94 18.75 24.39
CA ASN A 479 9.30 19.64 23.42
C ASN A 479 10.31 19.95 22.31
N PRO A 480 10.50 19.04 21.36
CA PRO A 480 11.55 19.20 20.37
C PRO A 480 11.19 20.25 19.33
N SER A 481 12.21 20.92 18.80
CA SER A 481 12.11 21.85 17.67
C SER A 481 12.92 21.30 16.51
N PHE A 482 12.36 21.29 15.30
CA PHE A 482 13.05 20.75 14.14
C PHE A 482 14.26 21.61 13.73
N ASP A 483 15.42 20.97 13.52
CA ASP A 483 16.64 21.65 13.06
C ASP A 483 16.82 21.44 11.54
N LEU A 484 16.77 22.55 10.79
CA LEU A 484 16.97 22.56 9.34
C LEU A 484 18.37 22.10 8.92
N GLN A 485 19.36 22.04 9.81
CA GLN A 485 20.66 21.42 9.51
C GLN A 485 20.53 19.97 9.06
N VAL A 486 19.44 19.27 9.39
CA VAL A 486 19.12 17.94 8.83
C VAL A 486 19.20 17.93 7.31
N PHE A 487 18.83 19.02 6.64
CA PHE A 487 18.86 19.12 5.19
C PHE A 487 20.15 19.73 4.63
N ASN A 488 21.07 20.22 5.47
CA ASN A 488 22.21 21.01 4.99
C ASN A 488 23.34 20.15 4.42
N LEU A 489 23.18 19.72 3.17
CA LEU A 489 24.18 19.00 2.41
C LEU A 489 23.92 19.08 0.91
N THR A 490 24.97 19.27 0.10
CA THR A 490 24.85 19.36 -1.35
C THR A 490 24.85 18.00 -2.03
N GLN A 491 23.70 17.34 -2.05
CA GLN A 491 23.44 16.09 -2.78
C GLN A 491 21.94 15.73 -2.75
N VAL A 492 21.60 14.57 -3.31
CA VAL A 492 20.30 13.93 -3.05
C VAL A 492 20.26 13.42 -1.63
N LEU A 493 19.26 13.86 -0.87
CA LEU A 493 18.98 13.44 0.49
C LEU A 493 18.00 12.27 0.47
N ASP A 494 18.54 11.06 0.35
CA ASP A 494 17.72 9.85 0.47
C ASP A 494 17.32 9.58 1.93
N ARG A 495 16.33 8.70 2.09
CA ARG A 495 15.80 8.30 3.40
C ARG A 495 16.86 7.83 4.39
N LYS A 496 17.86 7.07 3.95
CA LYS A 496 18.90 6.51 4.83
C LYS A 496 19.76 7.64 5.38
N LEU A 497 20.20 8.55 4.52
CA LEU A 497 20.96 9.72 4.93
C LEU A 497 20.17 10.63 5.85
N LEU A 498 18.90 10.90 5.54
CA LEU A 498 18.04 11.75 6.37
C LEU A 498 17.84 11.15 7.76
N SER A 499 17.61 9.84 7.86
CA SER A 499 17.47 9.15 9.15
C SER A 499 18.73 9.28 10.00
N ASN A 500 19.91 9.09 9.38
CA ASN A 500 21.19 9.28 10.06
C ASN A 500 21.37 10.73 10.53
N ARG A 501 21.06 11.71 9.68
CA ARG A 501 21.19 13.13 10.02
C ARG A 501 20.23 13.55 11.13
N MET A 502 18.98 13.05 11.11
CA MET A 502 18.05 13.25 12.22
C MET A 502 18.61 12.65 13.51
N ASP A 503 19.13 11.43 13.50
CA ASP A 503 19.74 10.80 14.68
C ASP A 503 20.99 11.55 15.21
N TRP A 504 21.72 12.25 14.34
CA TRP A 504 22.89 13.04 14.76
C TRP A 504 22.53 14.42 15.31
N ILE A 505 21.51 15.05 14.73
CA ILE A 505 21.19 16.47 14.97
C ILE A 505 20.06 16.63 15.99
N MET A 506 19.08 15.71 16.00
CA MET A 506 17.85 15.85 16.78
C MET A 506 17.94 15.28 18.21
N LYS A 507 19.03 14.59 18.56
CA LYS A 507 19.20 13.92 19.85
C LYS A 507 19.02 14.82 21.07
#